data_AF-A0A0A5I351-F1
#
_entry.id   AF-A0A0A5I351-F1
#
_cell.length_a   1.000
_cell.length_b   1.000
_cell.length_c   1.000
_cell.angle_alpha   90.00
_cell.angle_beta   90.00
_cell.angle_gamma   90.00
#
_symmetry.space_group_name_H-M   'P 1'
#
loop_
_entity.id
_entity.type
_entity.pdbx_description
1 polymer ?
#
loop_
_entity_poly.entity_id
_entity_poly.type
_entity_poly.pdbx_seq_one_letter_code
_entity_poly.pdbx_strand_id
1 'polypeptide(L)'
;MKWIRSLIVILLSMTVIVIYQSLTYADELETVSTYKSWKITFNTPISPDYINSDSIYVMNEETGKRVSSVQLNLSQDQKVVTIQPTVPYNPTTTFTLHIKQPIISTKGMPMMEGEQKQFKTKGKPKYSEQAMEYFQEIAFGSEWGDADYPVRKWNNNPRIKVFGNPSDKDMNALQNTISEVNGLQDHIELKLVDSDPNIKIYFVPLEDFGEYVDNPKAGNWGLFYYWWEPGEFVIDEAEILISTDKPTPKGRSHLIREELTQSLGLPRDSYSYPKSMFFQDYTTVTAYTELDKTLIQMLYEDEIKAGMTQVEAIEVFHNLLP
;
A
#
# COMPACT_ATOMS: atom_id res chain seq x y z
N MET A 1 21.92 -48.36 14.46
CA MET A 1 20.67 -47.71 13.98
C MET A 1 21.03 -46.39 13.33
N LYS A 2 21.14 -46.34 11.99
CA LYS A 2 21.19 -45.07 11.26
C LYS A 2 19.77 -44.51 11.25
N TRP A 3 19.54 -43.42 11.96
CA TRP A 3 18.30 -42.67 11.85
C TRP A 3 18.18 -42.22 10.39
N ILE A 4 17.23 -42.76 9.64
CA ILE A 4 16.87 -42.25 8.32
C ILE A 4 16.28 -40.86 8.59
N ARG A 5 17.06 -39.81 8.36
CA ARG A 5 16.57 -38.44 8.37
C ARG A 5 15.82 -38.24 7.07
N SER A 6 14.51 -38.46 7.11
CA SER A 6 13.67 -38.26 5.93
C SER A 6 13.51 -36.79 5.59
N LEU A 7 13.34 -36.48 4.30
CA LEU A 7 12.95 -35.15 3.85
C LEU A 7 11.45 -34.96 4.15
N ILE A 8 11.14 -33.96 4.98
CA ILE A 8 9.78 -33.62 5.42
C ILE A 8 9.43 -32.24 4.88
N VAL A 9 8.20 -32.09 4.42
CA VAL A 9 7.61 -30.83 3.95
C VAL A 9 6.60 -30.34 4.98
N ILE A 10 6.68 -29.06 5.32
CA ILE A 10 5.67 -28.37 6.12
C ILE A 10 5.17 -27.20 5.29
N LEU A 11 3.87 -27.21 5.00
CA LEU A 11 3.21 -26.07 4.40
C LEU A 11 2.78 -25.11 5.51
N LEU A 12 3.34 -23.90 5.52
CA LEU A 12 2.95 -22.87 6.47
C LEU A 12 2.04 -21.88 5.75
N SER A 13 0.75 -21.87 6.12
CA SER A 13 -0.11 -20.71 5.87
C SER A 13 0.26 -19.66 6.92
N MET A 14 0.94 -18.58 6.51
CA MET A 14 0.96 -17.37 7.33
C MET A 14 -0.45 -16.81 7.34
N THR A 15 -1.22 -17.23 8.33
CA THR A 15 -2.36 -16.52 8.90
C THR A 15 -2.07 -16.48 10.39
N VAL A 16 -1.88 -15.30 10.96
CA VAL A 16 -1.74 -15.18 12.42
C VAL A 16 -3.12 -15.43 13.01
N ILE A 17 -3.41 -16.69 13.34
CA ILE A 17 -4.49 -17.06 14.26
C ILE A 17 -3.93 -18.13 15.19
N VAL A 18 -3.51 -17.71 16.39
CA VAL A 18 -3.23 -18.63 17.50
C VAL A 18 -4.52 -18.82 18.27
N ILE A 19 -5.24 -19.92 18.07
CA ILE A 19 -6.11 -20.52 19.10
C ILE A 19 -6.08 -22.05 18.96
N TYR A 20 -5.57 -22.73 19.98
CA TYR A 20 -5.80 -24.15 20.22
C TYR A 20 -7.19 -24.32 20.85
N GLN A 21 -8.16 -24.83 20.10
CA GLN A 21 -9.25 -25.63 20.67
C GLN A 21 -9.65 -26.73 19.68
N SER A 22 -9.50 -27.97 20.12
CA SER A 22 -9.93 -29.16 19.40
C SER A 22 -11.45 -29.26 19.41
N LEU A 23 -12.08 -29.00 18.27
CA LEU A 23 -13.46 -29.40 17.98
C LEU A 23 -13.48 -29.91 16.54
N THR A 24 -14.03 -31.12 16.37
CA THR A 24 -14.28 -31.75 15.07
C THR A 24 -15.27 -30.92 14.26
N TYR A 25 -14.76 -29.96 13.51
CA TYR A 25 -15.46 -29.32 12.40
C TYR A 25 -15.13 -30.10 11.13
N ALA A 26 -16.10 -30.27 10.23
CA ALA A 26 -15.75 -30.58 8.85
C ALA A 26 -14.78 -29.47 8.39
N ASP A 27 -13.58 -29.82 7.94
CA ASP A 27 -12.55 -28.83 7.56
C ASP A 27 -13.12 -27.90 6.49
N GLU A 28 -13.64 -26.74 6.88
CA GLU A 28 -14.00 -25.68 5.95
C GLU A 28 -12.72 -25.23 5.25
N LEU A 29 -12.76 -25.16 3.93
CA LEU A 29 -11.61 -24.74 3.14
C LEU A 29 -11.16 -23.34 3.59
N GLU A 30 -9.85 -23.21 3.84
CA GLU A 30 -9.24 -21.91 4.13
C GLU A 30 -9.57 -20.94 2.99
N THR A 31 -10.22 -19.82 3.35
CA THR A 31 -10.55 -18.77 2.39
C THR A 31 -9.49 -17.66 2.43
N VAL A 32 -8.83 -17.42 1.30
CA VAL A 32 -7.64 -16.57 1.19
C VAL A 32 -7.82 -15.47 0.14
N SER A 33 -7.01 -14.40 0.22
CA SER A 33 -6.98 -13.38 -0.84
C SER A 33 -6.68 -13.99 -2.22
N THR A 34 -7.16 -13.35 -3.28
CA THR A 34 -6.76 -13.67 -4.67
C THR A 34 -5.26 -13.48 -4.91
N TYR A 35 -4.54 -12.78 -4.03
CA TYR A 35 -3.10 -12.57 -4.07
C TYR A 35 -2.30 -13.49 -3.13
N LYS A 36 -2.95 -14.53 -2.57
CA LYS A 36 -2.30 -15.40 -1.58
C LYS A 36 -1.01 -16.03 -2.12
N SER A 37 0.09 -15.73 -1.43
CA SER A 37 1.36 -16.44 -1.61
C SER A 37 1.47 -17.59 -0.61
N TRP A 38 2.11 -18.68 -1.04
CA TRP A 38 2.36 -19.86 -0.21
C TRP A 38 3.85 -20.01 0.09
N LYS A 39 4.17 -20.53 1.28
CA LYS A 39 5.54 -20.90 1.66
C LYS A 39 5.57 -22.39 2.00
N ILE A 40 6.38 -23.12 1.25
CA ILE A 40 6.67 -24.53 1.49
C ILE A 40 8.02 -24.59 2.20
N THR A 41 8.05 -25.10 3.43
CA THR A 41 9.29 -25.26 4.19
C THR A 41 9.73 -26.72 4.18
N PHE A 42 11.00 -26.93 3.88
CA PHE A 42 11.65 -28.23 3.86
C PHE A 42 12.63 -28.32 5.02
N ASN A 43 12.68 -29.47 5.69
CA ASN A 43 13.62 -29.68 6.79
C ASN A 43 15.10 -29.78 6.34
N THR A 44 15.34 -29.97 5.03
CA THR A 44 16.67 -30.16 4.42
C THR A 44 16.75 -29.33 3.12
N PRO A 45 17.90 -28.69 2.81
CA PRO A 45 18.08 -27.93 1.57
C PRO A 45 17.77 -28.74 0.30
N ILE A 46 17.00 -28.15 -0.62
CA ILE A 46 16.45 -28.76 -1.83
C ILE A 46 17.30 -28.43 -3.06
N SER A 47 17.50 -29.40 -3.95
CA SER A 47 18.15 -29.14 -5.23
C SER A 47 17.25 -28.30 -6.14
N PRO A 48 17.73 -27.15 -6.65
CA PRO A 48 16.94 -26.27 -7.53
C PRO A 48 16.40 -26.96 -8.79
N ASP A 49 17.10 -27.97 -9.31
CA ASP A 49 16.72 -28.70 -10.54
C ASP A 49 15.33 -29.36 -10.45
N TYR A 50 14.85 -29.59 -9.22
CA TYR A 50 13.57 -30.24 -8.95
C TYR A 50 12.48 -29.25 -8.52
N ILE A 51 12.72 -27.95 -8.57
CA ILE A 51 11.74 -26.91 -8.28
C ILE A 51 11.28 -26.27 -9.59
N ASN A 52 10.14 -26.70 -10.10
CA ASN A 52 9.57 -26.24 -11.37
C ASN A 52 8.05 -26.42 -11.39
N SER A 53 7.40 -26.01 -12.48
CA SER A 53 5.94 -26.06 -12.64
C SER A 53 5.34 -27.47 -12.79
N ASP A 54 6.16 -28.52 -12.88
CA ASP A 54 5.71 -29.91 -12.84
C ASP A 54 5.75 -30.48 -11.43
N SER A 55 6.70 -30.06 -10.60
CA SER A 55 6.81 -30.48 -9.20
C SER A 55 5.96 -29.65 -8.26
N ILE A 56 5.81 -28.35 -8.48
CA ILE A 56 5.00 -27.47 -7.63
C ILE A 56 4.10 -26.60 -8.51
N TYR A 57 2.79 -26.72 -8.34
CA TYR A 57 1.83 -25.95 -9.14
C TYR A 57 0.49 -25.80 -8.44
N VAL A 58 -0.29 -24.82 -8.89
CA VAL A 58 -1.67 -24.60 -8.44
C VAL A 58 -2.62 -25.04 -9.55
N MET A 59 -3.65 -25.81 -9.20
CA MET A 59 -4.72 -26.23 -10.10
C MET A 59 -6.01 -25.49 -9.76
N ASN A 60 -6.71 -24.99 -10.79
CA ASN A 60 -8.05 -24.46 -10.66
C ASN A 60 -9.05 -25.62 -10.76
N GLU A 61 -9.81 -25.89 -9.69
CA GLU A 61 -10.69 -27.05 -9.61
C GLU A 61 -11.91 -26.96 -10.54
N GLU A 62 -12.35 -25.75 -10.86
CA GLU A 62 -13.51 -25.55 -11.76
C GLU A 62 -13.16 -25.86 -13.22
N THR A 63 -11.93 -25.54 -13.64
CA THR A 63 -11.48 -25.73 -15.03
C THR A 63 -10.66 -27.00 -15.23
N GLY A 64 -10.15 -27.59 -14.15
CA GLY A 64 -9.17 -28.69 -14.19
C GLY A 64 -7.81 -28.30 -14.79
N LYS A 65 -7.52 -26.99 -14.92
CA LYS A 65 -6.28 -26.48 -15.54
C LYS A 65 -5.31 -25.95 -14.49
N ARG A 66 -4.01 -26.07 -14.78
CA ARG A 66 -2.95 -25.41 -13.98
C ARG A 66 -3.04 -23.89 -14.16
N VAL A 67 -2.81 -23.18 -13.07
CA VAL A 67 -2.62 -21.72 -13.09
C VAL A 67 -1.22 -21.43 -13.66
N SER A 68 -1.17 -20.74 -14.80
CA SER A 68 0.10 -20.44 -15.50
C SER A 68 0.83 -19.21 -14.94
N SER A 69 0.14 -18.34 -14.21
CA SER A 69 0.66 -17.10 -13.64
C SER A 69 1.18 -17.28 -12.22
N VAL A 70 2.00 -18.30 -11.99
CA VAL A 70 2.59 -18.59 -10.68
C VAL A 70 4.11 -18.65 -10.80
N GLN A 71 4.80 -17.87 -9.97
CA GLN A 71 6.24 -17.86 -9.86
C GLN A 71 6.70 -18.65 -8.63
N LEU A 72 7.73 -19.48 -8.82
CA LEU A 72 8.39 -20.23 -7.76
C LEU A 72 9.74 -19.59 -7.44
N ASN A 73 9.98 -19.30 -6.16
CA ASN A 73 11.24 -18.73 -5.70
C ASN A 73 11.81 -19.58 -4.57
N LEU A 74 13.03 -20.11 -4.75
CA LEU A 74 13.75 -20.87 -3.74
C LEU A 74 14.60 -19.91 -2.88
N SER A 75 14.52 -20.04 -1.56
CA SER A 75 15.30 -19.25 -0.62
C SER A 75 16.80 -19.53 -0.75
N GLN A 76 17.64 -18.61 -0.27
CA GLN A 76 19.11 -18.74 -0.31
C GLN A 76 19.62 -19.99 0.44
N ASP A 77 18.96 -20.35 1.55
CA ASP A 77 19.28 -21.58 2.31
C ASP A 77 18.68 -22.85 1.68
N GLN A 78 17.97 -22.70 0.56
CA GLN A 78 17.30 -23.73 -0.24
C GLN A 78 16.28 -24.55 0.55
N LYS A 79 15.74 -24.01 1.65
CA LYS A 79 14.76 -24.70 2.50
C LYS A 79 13.35 -24.18 2.35
N VAL A 80 13.14 -23.03 1.70
CA VAL A 80 11.81 -22.46 1.53
C VAL A 80 11.55 -22.21 0.06
N VAL A 81 10.47 -22.77 -0.46
CA VAL A 81 9.94 -22.39 -1.78
C VAL A 81 8.73 -21.50 -1.57
N THR A 82 8.80 -20.28 -2.09
CA THR A 82 7.67 -19.36 -2.15
C THR A 82 6.95 -19.53 -3.49
N ILE A 83 5.63 -19.59 -3.44
CA ILE A 83 4.73 -19.68 -4.60
C ILE A 83 3.92 -18.40 -4.62
N GLN A 84 4.15 -17.56 -5.62
CA GLN A 84 3.54 -16.24 -5.72
C GLN A 84 2.73 -16.13 -7.01
N PRO A 85 1.43 -15.79 -6.94
CA PRO A 85 0.69 -15.45 -8.14
C PRO A 85 1.25 -14.15 -8.75
N THR A 86 1.56 -14.15 -10.04
CA THR A 86 1.95 -12.94 -10.80
C THR A 86 0.74 -12.18 -11.35
N VAL A 87 -0.44 -12.81 -11.30
CA VAL A 87 -1.75 -12.25 -11.57
C VAL A 87 -2.69 -12.85 -10.53
N PRO A 88 -3.64 -12.07 -9.95
CA PRO A 88 -4.55 -12.59 -8.94
C PRO A 88 -5.29 -13.84 -9.41
N TYR A 89 -5.44 -14.81 -8.51
CA TYR A 89 -6.29 -15.96 -8.72
C TYR A 89 -7.74 -15.53 -9.03
N ASN A 90 -8.49 -16.37 -9.74
CA ASN A 90 -9.92 -16.14 -9.94
C ASN A 90 -10.62 -15.99 -8.58
N PRO A 91 -11.48 -14.97 -8.40
CA PRO A 91 -12.18 -14.75 -7.14
C PRO A 91 -13.25 -15.81 -6.90
N THR A 92 -13.54 -16.10 -5.64
CA THR A 92 -14.56 -17.08 -5.20
C THR A 92 -14.39 -18.50 -5.73
N THR A 93 -13.18 -18.85 -6.19
CA THR A 93 -12.86 -20.13 -6.86
C THR A 93 -12.03 -21.03 -5.95
N THR A 94 -12.25 -22.34 -6.06
CA THR A 94 -11.46 -23.35 -5.35
C THR A 94 -10.23 -23.75 -6.17
N PHE A 95 -9.10 -23.86 -5.48
CA PHE A 95 -7.83 -24.28 -6.05
C PHE A 95 -7.19 -25.37 -5.19
N THR A 96 -6.31 -26.16 -5.80
CA THR A 96 -5.41 -27.08 -5.10
C THR A 96 -3.97 -26.73 -5.39
N LEU A 97 -3.19 -26.43 -4.35
CA LEU A 97 -1.73 -26.41 -4.42
C LEU A 97 -1.23 -27.86 -4.39
N HIS A 98 -0.44 -28.25 -5.38
CA HIS A 98 0.20 -29.56 -5.46
C HIS A 98 1.71 -29.46 -5.30
N ILE A 99 2.27 -30.39 -4.51
CA ILE A 99 3.70 -30.60 -4.30
C ILE A 99 3.97 -32.06 -4.66
N LYS A 100 4.41 -32.30 -5.90
CA LYS A 100 4.59 -33.63 -6.48
C LYS A 100 6.04 -34.08 -6.46
N GLN A 101 6.20 -35.39 -6.48
CA GLN A 101 7.49 -36.05 -6.64
C GLN A 101 7.96 -36.08 -8.11
N PRO A 102 9.28 -36.17 -8.35
CA PRO A 102 10.35 -36.13 -7.35
C PRO A 102 10.74 -34.69 -6.98
N ILE A 103 10.81 -34.39 -5.69
CA ILE A 103 11.58 -33.26 -5.16
C ILE A 103 12.74 -33.87 -4.38
N ILE A 104 13.98 -33.50 -4.72
CA ILE A 104 15.18 -34.13 -4.18
C ILE A 104 16.02 -33.09 -3.43
N SER A 105 16.46 -33.46 -2.23
CA SER A 105 17.40 -32.64 -1.46
C SER A 105 18.77 -32.54 -2.14
N THR A 106 19.56 -31.53 -1.77
CA THR A 106 20.98 -31.40 -2.14
C THR A 106 21.83 -32.62 -1.76
N LYS A 107 21.34 -33.48 -0.86
CA LYS A 107 21.99 -34.73 -0.43
C LYS A 107 21.50 -35.96 -1.20
N GLY A 108 20.71 -35.78 -2.26
CA GLY A 108 20.14 -36.88 -3.04
C GLY A 108 19.00 -37.63 -2.36
N MET A 109 18.48 -37.14 -1.23
CA MET A 109 17.34 -37.75 -0.54
C MET A 109 16.03 -37.24 -1.16
N PRO A 110 15.16 -38.11 -1.70
CA PRO A 110 13.87 -37.71 -2.25
C PRO A 110 12.87 -37.38 -1.13
N MET A 111 11.90 -36.53 -1.45
CA MET A 111 10.71 -36.30 -0.64
C MET A 111 9.89 -37.58 -0.53
N MET A 112 9.47 -37.94 0.68
CA MET A 112 8.83 -39.24 0.92
C MET A 112 7.45 -39.38 0.27
N GLU A 113 6.63 -38.33 0.35
CA GLU A 113 5.28 -38.29 -0.20
C GLU A 113 5.00 -36.91 -0.78
N GLY A 114 4.17 -36.86 -1.83
CA GLY A 114 3.64 -35.60 -2.34
C GLY A 114 2.57 -35.06 -1.40
N GLU A 115 2.44 -33.75 -1.37
CA GLU A 115 1.47 -33.04 -0.54
C GLU A 115 0.53 -32.22 -1.41
N GLN A 116 -0.68 -32.01 -0.92
CA GLN A 116 -1.62 -31.08 -1.57
C GLN A 116 -2.44 -30.32 -0.54
N LYS A 117 -2.77 -29.07 -0.86
CA LYS A 117 -3.67 -28.25 -0.04
C LYS A 117 -4.72 -27.58 -0.91
N GLN A 118 -5.97 -27.84 -0.60
CA GLN A 118 -7.08 -27.09 -1.16
C GLN A 118 -7.27 -25.77 -0.43
N PHE A 119 -7.65 -24.74 -1.17
CA PHE A 119 -8.02 -23.43 -0.65
C PHE A 119 -9.07 -22.78 -1.54
N LYS A 120 -9.82 -21.83 -0.99
CA LYS A 120 -10.79 -21.04 -1.73
C LYS A 120 -10.35 -19.58 -1.74
N THR A 121 -10.54 -18.87 -2.84
CA THR A 121 -10.26 -17.43 -2.89
C THR A 121 -11.47 -16.62 -2.41
N LYS A 122 -11.19 -15.48 -1.79
CA LYS A 122 -12.18 -14.43 -1.48
C LYS A 122 -12.73 -13.81 -2.77
N GLY A 123 -13.68 -12.88 -2.62
CA GLY A 123 -14.13 -12.02 -3.71
C GLY A 123 -13.00 -11.20 -4.33
N LYS A 124 -13.31 -10.53 -5.45
CA LYS A 124 -12.38 -9.58 -6.04
C LYS A 124 -12.12 -8.45 -5.03
N PRO A 125 -10.85 -8.09 -4.76
CA PRO A 125 -10.54 -6.98 -3.86
C PRO A 125 -11.18 -5.66 -4.30
N LYS A 126 -11.47 -4.80 -3.32
CA LYS A 126 -12.09 -3.47 -3.51
C LYS A 126 -11.28 -2.60 -4.47
N TYR A 127 -9.96 -2.62 -4.30
CA TYR A 127 -9.02 -1.84 -5.10
C TYR A 127 -8.32 -2.70 -6.16
N SER A 128 -7.83 -2.05 -7.22
CA SER A 128 -7.03 -2.69 -8.26
C SER A 128 -5.56 -2.76 -7.87
N GLU A 129 -4.80 -3.66 -8.49
CA GLU A 129 -3.33 -3.71 -8.35
C GLU A 129 -2.69 -2.36 -8.66
N GLN A 130 -3.16 -1.71 -9.74
CA GLN A 130 -2.68 -0.39 -10.14
C GLN A 130 -2.82 0.67 -9.02
N ALA A 131 -3.96 0.67 -8.32
CA ALA A 131 -4.18 1.59 -7.21
C ALA A 131 -3.31 1.22 -6.00
N MET A 132 -3.14 -0.07 -5.71
CA MET A 132 -2.27 -0.56 -4.65
C MET A 132 -0.79 -0.25 -4.90
N GLU A 133 -0.29 -0.46 -6.11
CA GLU A 133 1.07 -0.09 -6.53
C GLU A 133 1.29 1.42 -6.40
N TYR A 134 0.32 2.22 -6.85
CA TYR A 134 0.48 3.66 -6.79
C TYR A 134 0.36 4.20 -5.36
N PHE A 135 -0.53 3.64 -4.54
CA PHE A 135 -0.57 3.96 -3.11
C PHE A 135 0.75 3.62 -2.41
N GLN A 136 1.40 2.50 -2.76
CA GLN A 136 2.74 2.17 -2.23
C GLN A 136 3.79 3.23 -2.59
N GLU A 137 3.76 3.71 -3.83
CA GLU A 137 4.69 4.74 -4.32
C GLU A 137 4.48 6.08 -3.59
N ILE A 138 3.22 6.46 -3.36
CA ILE A 138 2.85 7.79 -2.87
C ILE A 138 2.83 7.89 -1.33
N ALA A 139 2.29 6.89 -0.64
CA ALA A 139 2.00 6.95 0.80
C ALA A 139 3.18 6.55 1.70
N PHE A 140 4.20 5.88 1.15
CA PHE A 140 5.32 5.32 1.92
C PHE A 140 6.68 5.88 1.51
N GLY A 141 7.59 5.92 2.49
CA GLY A 141 8.97 6.36 2.29
C GLY A 141 9.21 7.84 2.59
N SER A 142 10.43 8.27 2.33
CA SER A 142 10.87 9.66 2.40
C SER A 142 11.66 9.98 1.14
N GLU A 143 11.59 11.21 0.66
CA GLU A 143 12.50 11.71 -0.38
C GLU A 143 13.98 11.67 0.06
N TRP A 144 14.25 11.39 1.35
CA TRP A 144 15.56 11.42 1.98
C TRP A 144 15.91 10.07 2.63
N GLY A 145 15.96 8.99 1.84
CA GLY A 145 16.64 7.73 2.18
C GLY A 145 15.84 6.44 1.96
N ASP A 146 16.53 5.29 2.04
CA ASP A 146 15.99 3.93 1.85
C ASP A 146 15.14 3.40 3.02
N ALA A 147 14.73 4.26 3.95
CA ALA A 147 13.94 3.83 5.10
C ALA A 147 12.47 3.66 4.69
N ASP A 148 11.93 2.47 4.91
CA ASP A 148 10.50 2.17 4.80
C ASP A 148 9.76 2.91 5.92
N TYR A 149 9.22 4.09 5.60
CA TYR A 149 8.43 4.86 6.55
C TYR A 149 6.97 4.40 6.49
N PRO A 150 6.37 4.09 7.65
CA PRO A 150 4.99 3.63 7.71
C PRO A 150 4.00 4.73 7.32
N VAL A 151 2.74 4.34 7.10
CA VAL A 151 1.63 5.27 6.86
C VAL A 151 1.59 6.32 7.96
N ARG A 152 1.59 7.59 7.54
CA ARG A 152 1.28 8.74 8.40
C ARG A 152 -0.03 9.33 7.92
N LYS A 153 -0.97 9.55 8.83
CA LYS A 153 -2.27 10.14 8.50
C LYS A 153 -2.83 10.88 9.69
N TRP A 154 -3.81 11.74 9.41
CA TRP A 154 -4.63 12.37 10.44
C TRP A 154 -5.60 11.33 11.03
N ASN A 155 -5.76 11.34 12.35
CA ASN A 155 -6.83 10.62 13.05
C ASN A 155 -7.87 11.56 13.69
N ASN A 156 -7.66 12.88 13.56
CA ASN A 156 -8.55 13.92 14.04
C ASN A 156 -8.86 14.90 12.90
N ASN A 157 -10.01 15.57 12.98
CA ASN A 157 -10.47 16.54 11.98
C ASN A 157 -9.49 17.73 11.85
N PRO A 158 -8.83 17.91 10.69
CA PRO A 158 -7.91 19.02 10.47
C PRO A 158 -8.63 20.38 10.43
N ARG A 159 -8.06 21.35 11.15
CA ARG A 159 -8.52 22.73 11.30
C ARG A 159 -7.55 23.63 10.55
N ILE A 160 -8.03 24.16 9.44
CA ILE A 160 -7.24 24.92 8.48
C ILE A 160 -7.42 26.41 8.75
N LYS A 161 -6.34 27.15 8.89
CA LYS A 161 -6.35 28.62 8.88
C LYS A 161 -5.47 29.14 7.77
N VAL A 162 -5.98 30.15 7.07
CA VAL A 162 -5.30 30.81 5.97
C VAL A 162 -4.68 32.12 6.45
N PHE A 163 -3.45 32.37 6.04
CA PHE A 163 -2.66 33.56 6.34
C PHE A 163 -2.16 34.20 5.03
N GLY A 164 -1.74 35.47 5.12
CA GLY A 164 -1.27 36.24 3.98
C GLY A 164 -2.40 36.77 3.11
N ASN A 165 -2.15 36.87 1.80
CA ASN A 165 -3.02 37.60 0.86
C ASN A 165 -3.50 36.70 -0.30
N PRO A 166 -4.29 35.63 -0.06
CA PRO A 166 -4.88 34.84 -1.13
C PRO A 166 -5.84 35.69 -1.97
N SER A 167 -5.95 35.38 -3.27
CA SER A 167 -7.05 35.91 -4.09
C SER A 167 -8.34 35.11 -3.89
N ASP A 168 -9.48 35.65 -4.32
CA ASP A 168 -10.76 34.91 -4.31
C ASP A 168 -10.68 33.59 -5.07
N LYS A 169 -9.87 33.51 -6.14
CA LYS A 169 -9.65 32.26 -6.89
C LYS A 169 -8.90 31.22 -6.06
N ASP A 170 -7.99 31.66 -5.21
CA ASP A 170 -7.22 30.77 -4.34
C ASP A 170 -8.11 30.21 -3.24
N MET A 171 -8.93 31.08 -2.62
CA MET A 171 -9.90 30.67 -1.63
C MET A 171 -10.95 29.70 -2.21
N ASN A 172 -11.43 29.95 -3.43
CA ASN A 172 -12.33 29.03 -4.11
C ASN A 172 -11.65 27.68 -4.41
N ALA A 173 -10.39 27.69 -4.87
CA ALA A 173 -9.64 26.46 -5.12
C ALA A 173 -9.46 25.65 -3.82
N LEU A 174 -9.11 26.32 -2.71
CA LEU A 174 -8.97 25.69 -1.40
C LEU A 174 -10.29 25.08 -0.90
N GLN A 175 -11.38 25.85 -0.95
CA GLN A 175 -12.70 25.37 -0.54
C GLN A 175 -13.18 24.18 -1.38
N ASN A 176 -12.94 24.22 -2.69
CA ASN A 176 -13.26 23.09 -3.56
C ASN A 176 -12.43 21.86 -3.21
N THR A 177 -11.12 22.01 -2.98
CA THR A 177 -10.26 20.90 -2.55
C THR A 177 -10.75 20.31 -1.22
N ILE A 178 -11.03 21.14 -0.22
CA ILE A 178 -11.59 20.70 1.08
C ILE A 178 -12.89 19.92 0.88
N SER A 179 -13.81 20.46 0.08
CA SER A 179 -15.10 19.82 -0.17
C SER A 179 -14.95 18.49 -0.91
N GLU A 180 -14.03 18.38 -1.87
CA GLU A 180 -13.77 17.14 -2.58
C GLU A 180 -13.16 16.09 -1.65
N VAL A 181 -12.14 16.43 -0.86
CA VAL A 181 -11.52 15.51 0.11
C VAL A 181 -12.55 15.02 1.14
N ASN A 182 -13.36 15.92 1.71
CA ASN A 182 -14.43 15.53 2.64
C ASN A 182 -15.53 14.69 1.97
N GLY A 183 -15.71 14.81 0.66
CA GLY A 183 -16.68 14.01 -0.10
C GLY A 183 -16.16 12.64 -0.53
N LEU A 184 -14.85 12.41 -0.46
CA LEU A 184 -14.22 11.16 -0.89
C LEU A 184 -14.12 10.13 0.23
N GLN A 185 -14.10 10.56 1.48
CA GLN A 185 -13.92 9.72 2.67
C GLN A 185 -14.71 10.32 3.84
N ASP A 186 -14.96 9.52 4.88
CA ASP A 186 -15.78 9.88 6.05
C ASP A 186 -15.03 9.78 7.39
N HIS A 187 -13.72 9.60 7.36
CA HIS A 187 -12.87 9.43 8.55
C HIS A 187 -12.40 10.76 9.16
N ILE A 188 -12.17 11.78 8.31
CA ILE A 188 -11.81 13.12 8.74
C ILE A 188 -12.67 14.18 8.07
N GLU A 189 -12.83 15.31 8.75
CA GLU A 189 -13.49 16.50 8.20
C GLU A 189 -12.52 17.69 8.24
N LEU A 190 -12.06 18.11 7.06
CA LEU A 190 -11.28 19.35 6.90
C LEU A 190 -12.23 20.54 7.03
N LYS A 191 -11.85 21.53 7.84
CA LYS A 191 -12.64 22.76 7.99
C LYS A 191 -11.76 24.01 8.12
N LEU A 192 -12.26 25.12 7.59
CA LEU A 192 -11.66 26.44 7.82
C LEU A 192 -12.03 26.93 9.23
N VAL A 193 -11.06 27.51 9.94
CA VAL A 193 -11.24 28.08 11.29
C VAL A 193 -10.53 29.43 11.44
N ASP A 194 -11.05 30.26 12.34
CA ASP A 194 -10.44 31.57 12.66
C ASP A 194 -9.39 31.47 13.79
N SER A 195 -9.44 30.42 14.60
CA SER A 195 -8.54 30.20 15.75
C SER A 195 -8.27 28.72 15.98
N ASP A 196 -7.16 28.42 16.65
CA ASP A 196 -6.68 27.06 16.94
C ASP A 196 -6.55 26.15 15.68
N PRO A 197 -5.81 26.57 14.64
CA PRO A 197 -5.53 25.70 13.51
C PRO A 197 -4.46 24.66 13.85
N ASN A 198 -4.54 23.52 13.19
CA ASN A 198 -3.44 22.57 13.10
C ASN A 198 -2.95 22.35 11.66
N ILE A 199 -3.64 22.93 10.67
CA ILE A 199 -3.08 23.18 9.34
C ILE A 199 -3.01 24.70 9.13
N LYS A 200 -1.82 25.23 8.87
CA LYS A 200 -1.61 26.64 8.52
C LYS A 200 -1.24 26.75 7.05
N ILE A 201 -1.98 27.56 6.30
CA ILE A 201 -1.70 27.80 4.87
C ILE A 201 -1.29 29.26 4.70
N TYR A 202 -0.08 29.49 4.21
CA TYR A 202 0.49 30.82 4.01
C TYR A 202 0.51 31.17 2.52
N PHE A 203 -0.23 32.22 2.14
CA PHE A 203 -0.19 32.80 0.80
C PHE A 203 0.67 34.06 0.81
N VAL A 204 1.95 33.90 0.48
CA VAL A 204 2.97 34.96 0.57
C VAL A 204 3.87 34.96 -0.66
N PRO A 205 4.59 36.05 -0.97
CA PRO A 205 5.66 36.05 -1.96
C PRO A 205 6.69 34.95 -1.69
N LEU A 206 7.28 34.38 -2.76
CA LEU A 206 8.25 33.29 -2.61
C LEU A 206 9.46 33.66 -1.72
N GLU A 207 9.86 34.93 -1.75
CA GLU A 207 10.99 35.43 -0.93
C GLU A 207 10.71 35.40 0.57
N ASP A 208 9.42 35.40 0.97
CA ASP A 208 9.00 35.41 2.37
C ASP A 208 8.82 34.00 2.95
N PHE A 209 9.00 32.93 2.16
CA PHE A 209 8.81 31.55 2.63
C PHE A 209 9.65 31.23 3.87
N GLY A 210 10.89 31.74 3.91
CA GLY A 210 11.82 31.52 5.03
C GLY A 210 11.43 32.23 6.33
N GLU A 211 10.41 33.07 6.33
CA GLU A 211 9.85 33.66 7.56
C GLU A 211 8.93 32.69 8.31
N TYR A 212 8.38 31.69 7.62
CA TYR A 212 7.37 30.79 8.16
C TYR A 212 7.90 29.38 8.40
N VAL A 213 8.88 28.92 7.61
CA VAL A 213 9.47 27.58 7.72
C VAL A 213 10.99 27.61 7.66
N ASP A 214 11.61 26.65 8.32
CA ASP A 214 13.05 26.47 8.29
C ASP A 214 13.50 25.83 6.97
N ASN A 215 14.48 26.46 6.30
CA ASN A 215 15.10 25.97 5.06
C ASN A 215 14.11 25.58 3.94
N PRO A 216 13.24 26.49 3.48
CA PRO A 216 12.36 26.20 2.35
C PRO A 216 13.18 25.80 1.13
N LYS A 217 12.73 24.76 0.42
CA LYS A 217 13.41 24.26 -0.78
C LYS A 217 13.43 25.36 -1.85
N ALA A 218 14.63 25.86 -2.14
CA ALA A 218 14.80 26.99 -3.05
C ALA A 218 14.23 26.67 -4.44
N GLY A 219 13.36 27.56 -4.94
CA GLY A 219 12.73 27.44 -6.26
C GLY A 219 11.37 26.73 -6.28
N ASN A 220 10.95 26.12 -5.18
CA ASN A 220 9.61 25.53 -5.06
C ASN A 220 8.55 26.65 -4.89
N TRP A 221 7.52 26.64 -5.73
CA TRP A 221 6.43 27.64 -5.68
C TRP A 221 5.30 27.25 -4.73
N GLY A 222 5.22 25.97 -4.39
CA GLY A 222 4.43 25.40 -3.31
C GLY A 222 5.30 24.43 -2.52
N LEU A 223 5.03 24.28 -1.23
CA LEU A 223 5.58 23.21 -0.43
C LEU A 223 4.72 22.98 0.82
N PHE A 224 4.79 21.78 1.37
CA PHE A 224 4.20 21.42 2.65
C PHE A 224 5.25 20.85 3.60
N TYR A 225 4.97 21.02 4.89
CA TYR A 225 5.57 20.26 5.98
C TYR A 225 4.45 19.69 6.82
N TYR A 226 4.67 18.52 7.40
CA TYR A 226 3.82 18.02 8.47
C TYR A 226 4.69 17.41 9.57
N TRP A 227 4.14 17.40 10.76
CA TRP A 227 4.70 16.77 11.94
C TRP A 227 3.75 15.70 12.43
N TRP A 228 4.30 14.77 13.20
CA TRP A 228 3.55 13.68 13.76
C TRP A 228 4.11 13.32 15.12
N GLU A 229 3.25 12.75 15.96
CA GLU A 229 3.65 12.23 17.26
C GLU A 229 4.59 11.02 17.08
N PRO A 230 5.86 11.09 17.56
CA PRO A 230 6.81 10.02 17.40
C PRO A 230 6.30 8.71 18.02
N GLY A 231 6.29 7.63 17.23
CA GLY A 231 5.81 6.31 17.64
C GLY A 231 4.32 6.08 17.40
N GLU A 232 3.51 7.12 17.24
CA GLU A 232 2.10 7.00 16.83
C GLU A 232 1.89 7.19 15.34
N PHE A 233 2.76 7.97 14.69
CA PHE A 233 2.67 8.29 13.25
C PHE A 233 1.38 9.04 12.86
N VAL A 234 0.69 9.58 13.86
CA VAL A 234 -0.50 10.40 13.68
C VAL A 234 -0.05 11.82 13.40
N ILE A 235 -0.47 12.36 12.26
CA ILE A 235 -0.21 13.76 11.90
C ILE A 235 -1.03 14.65 12.83
N ASP A 236 -0.38 15.63 13.43
CA ASP A 236 -0.97 16.55 14.40
C ASP A 236 -0.81 18.03 14.00
N GLU A 237 0.19 18.36 13.19
CA GLU A 237 0.43 19.69 12.63
C GLU A 237 0.89 19.64 11.17
N ALA A 238 0.47 20.61 10.35
CA ALA A 238 1.02 20.85 9.02
C ALA A 238 1.08 22.35 8.67
N GLU A 239 2.06 22.68 7.84
CA GLU A 239 2.25 24.01 7.27
C GLU A 239 2.39 23.91 5.76
N ILE A 240 1.63 24.74 5.05
CA ILE A 240 1.61 24.78 3.58
C ILE A 240 1.93 26.20 3.15
N LEU A 241 2.85 26.35 2.21
CA LEU A 241 3.29 27.63 1.68
C LEU A 241 3.00 27.68 0.19
N ILE A 242 2.30 28.72 -0.25
CA ILE A 242 1.91 28.92 -1.64
C ILE A 242 2.37 30.30 -2.10
N SER A 243 3.23 30.33 -3.12
CA SER A 243 3.75 31.57 -3.68
C SER A 243 2.65 32.36 -4.37
N THR A 244 2.49 33.62 -3.99
CA THR A 244 1.50 34.53 -4.60
C THR A 244 2.00 35.18 -5.89
N ASP A 245 3.31 35.22 -6.11
CA ASP A 245 3.98 36.07 -7.11
C ASP A 245 4.68 35.31 -8.26
N LYS A 246 4.90 33.99 -8.14
CA LYS A 246 5.53 33.18 -9.21
C LYS A 246 4.52 32.46 -10.12
N PRO A 247 3.58 31.65 -9.60
CA PRO A 247 2.69 30.88 -10.46
C PRO A 247 1.59 31.75 -11.07
N THR A 248 1.07 31.32 -12.23
CA THR A 248 -0.21 31.84 -12.74
C THR A 248 -1.35 31.49 -11.78
N PRO A 249 -2.51 32.17 -11.82
CA PRO A 249 -3.65 31.80 -10.98
C PRO A 249 -4.06 30.32 -11.11
N LYS A 250 -3.96 29.74 -12.32
CA LYS A 250 -4.23 28.33 -12.56
C LYS A 250 -3.18 27.42 -11.94
N GLY A 251 -1.89 27.80 -12.04
CA GLY A 251 -0.80 27.08 -11.37
C GLY A 251 -0.93 27.11 -9.86
N ARG A 252 -1.38 28.23 -9.31
CA ARG A 252 -1.62 28.35 -7.87
C ARG A 252 -2.79 27.47 -7.40
N SER A 253 -3.88 27.37 -8.19
CA SER A 253 -4.95 26.41 -7.91
C SER A 253 -4.49 24.96 -7.95
N HIS A 254 -3.51 24.62 -8.79
CA HIS A 254 -2.87 23.30 -8.80
C HIS A 254 -2.08 23.06 -7.52
N LEU A 255 -1.17 23.98 -7.15
CA LEU A 255 -0.38 23.89 -5.92
C LEU A 255 -1.27 23.78 -4.68
N ILE A 256 -2.32 24.60 -4.54
CA ILE A 256 -3.25 24.52 -3.40
C ILE A 256 -3.83 23.11 -3.24
N ARG A 257 -4.18 22.46 -4.35
CA ARG A 257 -4.75 21.11 -4.34
C ARG A 257 -3.69 20.07 -4.01
N GLU A 258 -2.55 20.13 -4.67
CA GLU A 258 -1.40 19.24 -4.46
C GLU A 258 -0.94 19.26 -3.01
N GLU A 259 -0.51 20.42 -2.53
CA GLU A 259 0.10 20.59 -1.21
C GLU A 259 -0.87 20.20 -0.09
N LEU A 260 -2.16 20.59 -0.20
CA LEU A 260 -3.16 20.18 0.77
C LEU A 260 -3.38 18.66 0.76
N THR A 261 -3.44 18.03 -0.41
CA THR A 261 -3.63 16.58 -0.52
C THR A 261 -2.44 15.81 0.04
N GLN A 262 -1.22 16.23 -0.30
CA GLN A 262 0.00 15.57 0.16
C GLN A 262 0.17 15.70 1.68
N SER A 263 -0.21 16.85 2.25
CA SER A 263 -0.20 17.08 3.71
C SER A 263 -1.14 16.16 4.50
N LEU A 264 -2.04 15.43 3.84
CA LEU A 264 -2.92 14.45 4.49
C LEU A 264 -2.22 13.14 4.84
N GLY A 265 -1.04 12.87 4.29
CA GLY A 265 -0.36 11.59 4.40
C GLY A 265 -0.02 10.91 3.07
N LEU A 266 -0.03 11.65 1.97
CA LEU A 266 0.33 11.18 0.62
C LEU A 266 1.55 11.96 0.10
N PRO A 267 2.70 11.91 0.79
CA PRO A 267 3.73 12.93 0.69
C PRO A 267 4.57 12.92 -0.58
N ARG A 268 4.57 11.84 -1.36
CA ARG A 268 5.53 11.67 -2.45
C ARG A 268 4.95 12.08 -3.79
N ASP A 269 5.89 12.39 -4.68
CA ASP A 269 5.67 12.57 -6.10
C ASP A 269 6.05 11.31 -6.90
N SER A 270 5.57 11.26 -8.14
CA SER A 270 5.77 10.16 -9.07
C SER A 270 5.87 10.62 -10.52
N TYR A 271 6.61 9.86 -11.34
CA TYR A 271 6.61 10.04 -12.80
C TYR A 271 5.59 9.14 -13.53
N SER A 272 4.87 8.28 -12.80
CA SER A 272 4.05 7.21 -13.37
C SER A 272 2.80 7.73 -14.10
N TYR A 273 2.20 8.83 -13.63
CA TYR A 273 0.91 9.32 -14.12
C TYR A 273 0.91 10.84 -14.35
N PRO A 274 1.21 11.33 -15.57
CA PRO A 274 1.35 12.77 -15.87
C PRO A 274 0.11 13.68 -15.65
N LYS A 275 -1.04 13.09 -15.32
CA LYS A 275 -2.27 13.82 -15.00
C LYS A 275 -2.65 13.74 -13.53
N SER A 276 -1.97 12.90 -12.76
CA SER A 276 -2.19 12.76 -11.32
C SER A 276 -1.81 14.04 -10.60
N MET A 277 -2.43 14.26 -9.45
CA MET A 277 -2.05 15.33 -8.52
C MET A 277 -0.68 15.09 -7.87
N PHE A 278 -0.15 13.87 -7.91
CA PHE A 278 1.16 13.51 -7.35
C PHE A 278 2.23 13.39 -8.44
N PHE A 279 2.11 14.14 -9.54
CA PHE A 279 3.07 14.05 -10.63
C PHE A 279 4.26 14.99 -10.40
N GLN A 280 5.48 14.45 -10.51
CA GLN A 280 6.71 15.14 -10.10
C GLN A 280 7.03 16.42 -10.86
N ASP A 281 6.69 16.51 -12.15
CA ASP A 281 6.98 17.71 -12.94
C ASP A 281 5.84 18.72 -12.82
N TYR A 282 6.19 20.02 -12.85
CA TYR A 282 5.22 21.10 -12.75
C TYR A 282 4.08 20.97 -13.79
N THR A 283 2.84 20.94 -13.29
CA THR A 283 1.66 20.93 -14.13
C THR A 283 0.71 22.09 -13.80
N THR A 284 -0.47 22.08 -14.42
CA THR A 284 -1.58 22.97 -14.05
C THR A 284 -2.89 22.20 -13.98
N VAL A 285 -2.83 20.90 -13.64
CA VAL A 285 -4.05 20.12 -13.45
C VAL A 285 -4.76 20.60 -12.19
N THR A 286 -6.07 20.79 -12.27
CA THR A 286 -6.86 21.38 -11.17
C THR A 286 -7.99 20.46 -10.72
N ALA A 287 -8.00 19.23 -11.21
CA ALA A 287 -8.97 18.20 -10.88
C ALA A 287 -8.22 16.94 -10.49
N TYR A 288 -8.75 16.20 -9.51
CA TYR A 288 -8.28 14.86 -9.22
C TYR A 288 -8.63 13.91 -10.37
N THR A 289 -7.69 13.06 -10.74
CA THR A 289 -7.99 11.84 -11.51
C THR A 289 -8.75 10.85 -10.63
N GLU A 290 -9.39 9.84 -11.25
CA GLU A 290 -10.01 8.75 -10.48
C GLU A 290 -8.99 7.99 -9.63
N LEU A 291 -7.74 7.93 -10.09
CA LEU A 291 -6.67 7.32 -9.32
C LEU A 291 -6.36 8.17 -8.07
N ASP A 292 -6.20 9.49 -8.20
CA ASP A 292 -5.97 10.38 -7.03
C ASP A 292 -7.08 10.26 -5.98
N LYS A 293 -8.34 10.24 -6.44
CA LYS A 293 -9.51 10.04 -5.57
C LYS A 293 -9.44 8.69 -4.83
N THR A 294 -9.04 7.65 -5.55
CA THR A 294 -8.89 6.30 -5.00
C THR A 294 -7.80 6.28 -3.93
N LEU A 295 -6.67 6.99 -4.11
CA LEU A 295 -5.59 7.06 -3.13
C LEU A 295 -6.03 7.76 -1.83
N ILE A 296 -6.81 8.84 -1.95
CA ILE A 296 -7.40 9.53 -0.79
C ILE A 296 -8.34 8.59 -0.04
N GLN A 297 -9.20 7.85 -0.76
CA GLN A 297 -10.07 6.84 -0.17
C GLN A 297 -9.28 5.75 0.56
N MET A 298 -8.27 5.19 -0.10
CA MET A 298 -7.41 4.14 0.44
C MET A 298 -6.71 4.58 1.72
N LEU A 299 -6.22 5.82 1.79
CA LEU A 299 -5.58 6.35 3.00
C LEU A 299 -6.53 6.36 4.20
N TYR A 300 -7.83 6.57 3.95
CA TYR A 300 -8.86 6.73 4.98
C TYR A 300 -9.81 5.55 5.11
N GLU A 301 -9.48 4.38 4.53
CA GLU A 301 -10.16 3.13 4.87
C GLU A 301 -10.06 2.84 6.37
N ASP A 302 -11.12 2.25 6.92
CA ASP A 302 -11.23 1.95 8.35
C ASP A 302 -10.11 1.01 8.82
N GLU A 303 -9.69 0.08 7.99
CA GLU A 303 -8.62 -0.86 8.31
C GLU A 303 -7.21 -0.23 8.20
N ILE A 304 -7.06 0.92 7.55
CA ILE A 304 -5.76 1.60 7.38
C ILE A 304 -5.48 2.53 8.56
N LYS A 305 -4.47 2.16 9.34
CA LYS A 305 -4.05 2.87 10.55
C LYS A 305 -2.69 3.52 10.38
N ALA A 306 -2.51 4.65 11.06
CA ALA A 306 -1.19 5.26 11.23
C ALA A 306 -0.20 4.21 11.81
N GLY A 307 1.03 4.21 11.31
CA GLY A 307 2.08 3.29 11.73
C GLY A 307 2.10 1.95 10.98
N MET A 308 1.11 1.65 10.13
CA MET A 308 1.16 0.47 9.26
C MET A 308 2.32 0.56 8.28
N THR A 309 3.10 -0.51 8.18
CA THR A 309 4.11 -0.70 7.14
C THR A 309 3.47 -0.88 5.77
N GLN A 310 4.27 -0.73 4.70
CA GLN A 310 3.83 -0.98 3.33
C GLN A 310 3.21 -2.38 3.18
N VAL A 311 3.84 -3.39 3.78
CA VAL A 311 3.38 -4.78 3.72
C VAL A 311 2.03 -4.96 4.40
N GLU A 312 1.82 -4.38 5.58
CA GLU A 312 0.57 -4.48 6.33
C GLU A 312 -0.58 -3.80 5.58
N ALA A 313 -0.37 -2.59 5.07
CA ALA A 313 -1.40 -1.85 4.32
C ALA A 313 -1.81 -2.59 3.03
N ILE A 314 -0.84 -3.14 2.29
CA ILE A 314 -1.15 -3.91 1.09
C ILE A 314 -1.86 -5.22 1.41
N GLU A 315 -1.49 -5.89 2.51
CA GLU A 315 -2.23 -7.07 2.96
C GLU A 315 -3.69 -6.73 3.30
N VAL A 316 -3.97 -5.58 3.91
CA VAL A 316 -5.33 -5.08 4.12
C VAL A 316 -6.06 -4.94 2.78
N PHE A 317 -5.50 -4.22 1.81
CA PHE A 317 -6.17 -3.98 0.52
C PHE A 317 -6.40 -5.27 -0.29
N HIS A 318 -5.48 -6.22 -0.24
CA HIS A 318 -5.65 -7.54 -0.85
C HIS A 318 -6.78 -8.36 -0.25
N ASN A 319 -7.20 -8.05 0.98
CA ASN A 319 -8.24 -8.76 1.71
C ASN A 319 -9.55 -7.99 1.80
N LEU A 320 -9.54 -6.69 1.53
CA LEU A 320 -10.71 -5.82 1.57
C LEU A 320 -11.58 -6.05 0.33
N LEU A 321 -12.87 -6.28 0.55
CA LEU A 321 -13.86 -6.53 -0.50
C LEU A 321 -14.75 -5.29 -0.70
N PRO A 322 -15.34 -5.09 -1.90
CA PRO A 322 -16.22 -3.96 -2.21
C PRO A 322 -17.41 -3.76 -1.26
#